data_AF-A0A2T5GWM5-F1
#
_entry.id   AF-A0A2T5GWM5-F1
#
_cell.length_a   1.000
_cell.length_b   1.000
_cell.length_c   1.000
_cell.angle_alpha   90.00
_cell.angle_beta   90.00
_cell.angle_gamma   90.00
#
_symmetry.space_group_name_H-M   'P 1'
#
loop_
_entity.id
_entity.type
_entity.pdbx_description
1 polymer ?
#
loop_
_entity_poly.entity_id
_entity_poly.type
_entity_poly.pdbx_seq_one_letter_code
_entity_poly.pdbx_strand_id
1 'polypeptide(L)'
;MKYEKIPTESLLDKAKNDLHETLLTYSGSDVELLNTGLVNLIDHLDKGLRGELNPRYYLSSIDPGIGKTECYCSFIKSWKKMGFNPEGSILIAVHTKEEIRSIIRRCGLDSEDFACLTGEDATNELGRGEAGINSARVLFTTHAMLHSRTAGKLFSSAKEFHYLGAPRTLRIWDEAFLLAQPVTLSMHDLTRLSHSIRSTDPHLLTSIDALATRMVDGAADDCIVVPREIASLASAAKGAKQLSDTEKRTLRYLTLVAGTAMVLRSVGGVLGRVLVGASAPLPADVAPVIILDASGRVRGTYKAQEAGTAKLVRLTPSVRDYGNVRVHVCKTTAGKTGLAGDAYREQLYRASAKIIDSKPHEEWLVISYKSDNTLDIESDIKSFVAKPSSIRFLNWGRHHGTNEFRDCKNILIIGSHLYGPDGYHALELAASGLPADKFHGPSKGFAADELCHNLLQAVMRGNARSGISSIAGECDVYVFVSNKYNPVSCIKAALPNCNVRDWNALNRSLRGSAKKAFDYIASYFSSTTAKSLTKANVSSHIGIKSASSFARIIRSAVFKDKLNKIGVGIARTTFTRMI
;
A
#
# COMPACT_ATOMS: atom_id res chain seq x y z
N MET A 1 8.43 56.01 -29.09
CA MET A 1 8.66 54.81 -28.26
C MET A 1 7.69 53.73 -28.70
N LYS A 2 8.17 52.70 -29.42
CA LYS A 2 7.37 51.50 -29.69
C LYS A 2 7.41 50.65 -28.42
N TYR A 3 6.28 50.51 -27.74
CA TYR A 3 6.13 49.49 -26.70
C TYR A 3 6.17 48.13 -27.41
N GLU A 4 7.32 47.46 -27.39
CA GLU A 4 7.38 46.04 -27.67
C GLU A 4 6.50 45.34 -26.63
N LYS A 5 5.34 44.83 -27.07
CA LYS A 5 4.56 43.84 -26.33
C LYS A 5 5.43 42.60 -26.22
N ILE A 6 6.24 42.50 -25.19
CA ILE A 6 6.87 41.24 -24.79
C ILE A 6 5.70 40.29 -24.51
N PRO A 7 5.57 39.16 -25.22
CA PRO A 7 4.58 38.16 -24.87
C PRO A 7 4.91 37.68 -23.46
N THR A 8 4.07 38.01 -22.48
CA THR A 8 4.17 37.45 -21.13
C THR A 8 3.81 35.97 -21.23
N GLU A 9 4.83 35.12 -21.38
CA GLU A 9 4.70 33.67 -21.28
C GLU A 9 3.86 33.33 -20.04
N SER A 10 2.80 32.54 -20.21
CA SER A 10 1.96 32.14 -19.08
C SER A 10 2.71 31.16 -18.18
N LEU A 11 2.40 31.14 -16.87
CA LEU A 11 3.00 30.16 -15.96
C LEU A 11 2.75 28.72 -16.43
N LEU A 12 1.57 28.46 -16.98
CA LEU A 12 1.18 27.16 -17.50
C LEU A 12 2.09 26.72 -18.66
N ASP A 13 2.35 27.60 -19.62
CA ASP A 13 3.20 27.28 -20.78
C ASP A 13 4.65 27.12 -20.35
N LYS A 14 5.14 28.02 -19.48
CA LYS A 14 6.48 27.91 -18.91
C LYS A 14 6.69 26.60 -18.16
N ALA A 15 5.75 26.22 -17.30
CA ALA A 15 5.84 24.98 -16.52
C ALA A 15 5.83 23.73 -17.41
N LYS A 16 5.07 23.74 -18.51
CA LYS A 16 5.09 22.65 -19.49
C LYS A 16 6.45 22.57 -20.20
N ASN A 17 6.98 23.71 -20.64
CA ASN A 17 8.29 23.79 -21.30
C ASN A 17 9.42 23.32 -20.37
N ASP A 18 9.48 23.85 -19.15
CA ASP A 18 10.47 23.46 -18.13
C ASP A 18 10.37 21.96 -17.79
N LEU A 19 9.16 21.41 -17.69
CA LEU A 19 8.96 19.97 -17.47
C LEU A 19 9.46 19.16 -18.66
N HIS A 20 9.14 19.57 -19.89
CA HIS A 20 9.57 18.90 -21.10
C HIS A 20 11.11 18.81 -21.18
N GLU A 21 11.81 19.93 -20.97
CA GLU A 21 13.28 19.98 -20.92
C GLU A 21 13.86 19.07 -19.83
N THR A 22 13.24 19.09 -18.65
CA THR A 22 13.65 18.23 -17.53
C THR A 22 13.50 16.75 -17.89
N LEU A 23 12.38 16.36 -18.51
CA LEU A 23 12.13 14.98 -18.93
C LEU A 23 13.05 14.54 -20.07
N LEU A 24 13.40 15.41 -21.01
CA LEU A 24 14.38 15.14 -22.06
C LEU A 24 15.76 14.81 -21.48
N THR A 25 16.18 15.56 -20.47
CA THR A 25 17.46 15.33 -19.77
C THR A 25 17.54 13.95 -19.13
N TYR A 26 16.41 13.41 -18.66
CA TYR A 26 16.36 12.07 -18.04
C TYR A 26 16.17 10.92 -19.03
N SER A 27 15.51 11.16 -20.17
CA SER A 27 15.08 10.10 -21.10
C SER A 27 15.99 9.94 -22.32
N GLY A 28 16.87 10.90 -22.60
CA GLY A 28 17.94 10.77 -23.61
C GLY A 28 17.47 10.64 -25.07
N SER A 29 16.18 10.85 -25.38
CA SER A 29 15.66 10.83 -26.76
C SER A 29 14.35 11.64 -26.91
N ASP A 30 14.12 12.17 -28.12
CA ASP A 30 12.90 12.87 -28.55
C ASP A 30 11.72 11.89 -28.59
N VAL A 31 10.91 11.86 -27.53
CA VAL A 31 9.63 11.14 -27.54
C VAL A 31 8.57 12.05 -26.94
N GLU A 32 7.29 11.83 -27.26
CA GLU A 32 6.10 12.47 -26.67
C GLU A 32 6.08 12.32 -25.13
N LEU A 33 6.95 13.04 -24.43
CA LEU A 33 7.25 12.89 -23.00
C LEU A 33 6.16 13.49 -22.13
N LEU A 34 5.48 14.52 -22.63
CA LEU A 34 4.30 15.11 -22.00
C LEU A 34 3.07 14.27 -22.32
N ASN A 35 2.93 13.14 -21.61
CA ASN A 35 1.67 12.40 -21.59
C ASN A 35 0.54 13.34 -21.10
N THR A 36 -0.65 13.21 -21.68
CA THR A 36 -1.88 13.95 -21.33
C THR A 36 -2.14 14.04 -19.82
N GLY A 37 -1.78 13.01 -19.04
CA GLY A 37 -1.93 13.05 -17.58
C GLY A 37 -1.03 14.07 -16.87
N LEU A 38 0.23 14.25 -17.31
CA LEU A 38 1.13 15.27 -16.76
C LEU A 38 0.64 16.68 -17.13
N VAL A 39 0.21 16.87 -18.38
CA VAL A 39 -0.38 18.14 -18.83
C VAL A 39 -1.62 18.49 -18.01
N ASN A 40 -2.51 17.51 -17.79
CA ASN A 40 -3.70 17.69 -16.98
C ASN A 40 -3.37 18.00 -15.52
N LEU A 41 -2.30 17.42 -14.97
CA LEU A 41 -1.82 17.76 -13.63
C LEU A 41 -1.31 19.20 -13.54
N ILE A 42 -0.49 19.68 -14.49
CA ILE A 42 -0.01 21.08 -14.49
C ILE A 42 -1.19 22.06 -14.58
N ASP A 43 -2.17 21.79 -15.44
CA ASP A 43 -3.37 22.62 -15.55
C ASP A 43 -4.13 22.74 -14.21
N HIS A 44 -4.26 21.64 -13.46
CA HIS A 44 -4.88 21.68 -12.13
C HIS A 44 -4.01 22.38 -11.09
N LEU A 45 -2.68 22.26 -11.17
CA LEU A 45 -1.77 23.00 -10.30
C LEU A 45 -1.90 24.52 -10.52
N ASP A 46 -1.94 25.00 -11.78
CA ASP A 46 -2.13 26.41 -12.11
C ASP A 46 -3.49 26.93 -11.63
N LYS A 47 -4.58 26.22 -11.93
CA LYS A 47 -5.94 26.55 -11.43
C LYS A 47 -6.01 26.57 -9.90
N GLY A 48 -5.36 25.61 -9.25
CA GLY A 48 -5.33 25.54 -7.79
C GLY A 48 -4.56 26.70 -7.18
N LEU A 49 -3.44 27.09 -7.80
CA LEU A 49 -2.65 28.25 -7.36
C LEU A 49 -3.45 29.55 -7.44
N ARG A 50 -4.23 29.72 -8.51
CA ARG A 50 -5.14 30.85 -8.75
C ARG A 50 -6.43 30.83 -7.91
N GLY A 51 -6.70 29.74 -7.18
CA GLY A 51 -7.92 29.57 -6.41
C GLY A 51 -9.17 29.27 -7.25
N GLU A 52 -9.00 28.77 -8.46
CA GLU A 52 -10.08 28.50 -9.43
C GLU A 52 -10.66 27.07 -9.31
N LEU A 53 -10.06 26.20 -8.50
CA LEU A 53 -10.56 24.85 -8.28
C LEU A 53 -11.78 24.84 -7.36
N ASN A 54 -12.82 24.12 -7.78
CA ASN A 54 -13.94 23.78 -6.89
C ASN A 54 -13.44 22.99 -5.67
N PRO A 55 -14.09 23.10 -4.48
CA PRO A 55 -13.68 22.45 -3.24
C PRO A 55 -13.91 20.93 -3.28
N ARG A 56 -13.08 20.24 -4.06
CA ARG A 56 -13.07 18.80 -4.32
C ARG A 56 -11.65 18.23 -4.15
N TYR A 57 -11.57 16.91 -4.10
CA TYR A 57 -10.30 16.18 -4.08
C TYR A 57 -9.97 15.74 -5.50
N TYR A 58 -8.83 16.12 -6.04
CA TYR A 58 -8.42 15.84 -7.42
C TYR A 58 -7.31 14.78 -7.43
N LEU A 59 -7.61 13.56 -7.86
CA LEU A 59 -6.67 12.44 -7.83
C LEU A 59 -5.91 12.30 -9.16
N SER A 60 -4.60 12.55 -9.13
CA SER A 60 -3.68 12.22 -10.21
C SER A 60 -3.12 10.81 -10.03
N SER A 61 -3.58 9.88 -10.88
CA SER A 61 -3.11 8.49 -10.93
C SER A 61 -2.11 8.26 -12.07
N ILE A 62 -0.95 8.90 -11.97
CA ILE A 62 0.17 8.74 -12.91
C ILE A 62 1.13 7.69 -12.33
N ASP A 63 1.39 6.62 -13.06
CA ASP A 63 2.20 5.48 -12.59
C ASP A 63 3.62 5.90 -12.13
N PRO A 64 4.28 5.12 -11.25
CA PRO A 64 5.60 5.48 -10.74
C PRO A 64 6.64 5.66 -11.86
N GLY A 65 7.56 6.60 -11.64
CA GLY A 65 8.64 6.89 -12.58
C GLY A 65 8.24 7.68 -13.83
N ILE A 66 6.96 8.03 -14.06
CA ILE A 66 6.57 8.90 -15.20
C ILE A 66 6.96 10.37 -14.97
N GLY A 67 7.20 10.78 -13.72
CA GLY A 67 7.62 12.15 -13.39
C GLY A 67 6.58 12.98 -12.63
N LYS A 68 5.72 12.36 -11.79
CA LYS A 68 4.77 13.10 -10.93
C LYS A 68 5.45 14.14 -10.07
N THR A 69 6.52 13.73 -9.37
CA THR A 69 7.25 14.61 -8.46
C THR A 69 7.96 15.70 -9.26
N GLU A 70 8.61 15.33 -10.36
CA GLU A 70 9.25 16.25 -11.28
C GLU A 70 8.26 17.26 -11.87
N CYS A 71 7.02 16.86 -12.15
CA CYS A 71 5.96 17.73 -12.67
C CYS A 71 5.64 18.89 -11.72
N TYR A 72 5.26 18.61 -10.47
CA TYR A 72 4.92 19.69 -9.55
C TYR A 72 6.18 20.46 -9.07
N CYS A 73 7.35 19.82 -9.01
CA CYS A 73 8.60 20.52 -8.72
C CYS A 73 8.95 21.51 -9.83
N SER A 74 8.79 21.12 -11.11
CA SER A 74 9.05 21.98 -12.27
C SER A 74 8.03 23.13 -12.34
N PHE A 75 6.77 22.88 -11.99
CA PHE A 75 5.75 23.92 -11.84
C PHE A 75 6.17 24.96 -10.78
N ILE A 76 6.57 24.52 -9.58
CA ILE A 76 7.01 25.43 -8.50
C ILE A 76 8.27 26.21 -8.91
N LYS A 77 9.23 25.54 -9.54
CA LYS A 77 10.46 26.17 -10.05
C LYS A 77 10.14 27.24 -11.09
N SER A 78 9.20 26.97 -11.99
CA SER A 78 8.73 27.92 -13.00
C SER A 78 8.03 29.12 -12.35
N TRP A 79 7.17 28.86 -11.36
CA TRP A 79 6.49 29.91 -10.60
C TRP A 79 7.48 30.82 -9.87
N LYS A 80 8.50 30.26 -9.23
CA LYS A 80 9.61 31.01 -8.62
C LYS A 80 10.37 31.86 -9.66
N LYS A 81 10.75 31.28 -10.81
CA LYS A 81 11.43 32.01 -11.90
C LYS A 81 10.62 33.20 -12.42
N MET A 82 9.29 33.14 -12.33
CA MET A 82 8.38 34.22 -12.67
C MET A 82 8.12 35.20 -11.53
N GLY A 83 8.93 35.16 -10.46
CA GLY A 83 8.77 36.04 -9.30
C GLY A 83 7.53 35.72 -8.46
N PHE A 84 7.10 34.45 -8.45
CA PHE A 84 5.85 34.01 -7.82
C PHE A 84 4.59 34.71 -8.38
N ASN A 85 4.55 34.92 -9.71
CA ASN A 85 3.39 35.40 -10.45
C ASN A 85 2.71 34.23 -11.20
N PRO A 86 1.38 34.00 -11.07
CA PRO A 86 0.39 34.76 -10.31
C PRO A 86 0.60 34.69 -8.80
N GLU A 87 0.08 35.69 -8.08
CA GLU A 87 0.07 35.64 -6.62
C GLU A 87 -0.69 34.40 -6.12
N GLY A 88 -0.09 33.71 -5.15
CA GLY A 88 -0.65 32.50 -4.58
C GLY A 88 0.23 31.95 -3.48
N SER A 89 -0.18 30.79 -2.95
CA SER A 89 0.59 30.06 -1.94
C SER A 89 0.31 28.57 -1.99
N ILE A 90 1.33 27.77 -1.65
CA ILE A 90 1.27 26.31 -1.78
C ILE A 90 1.48 25.66 -0.41
N LEU A 91 0.64 24.69 -0.07
CA LEU A 91 0.83 23.73 1.01
C LEU A 91 1.14 22.36 0.41
N ILE A 92 2.24 21.72 0.82
CA ILE A 92 2.62 20.39 0.36
C ILE A 92 2.70 19.47 1.57
N ALA A 93 1.81 18.47 1.60
CA ALA A 93 1.75 17.46 2.65
C ALA A 93 2.33 16.13 2.14
N VAL A 94 3.38 15.65 2.79
CA VAL A 94 4.09 14.40 2.44
C VAL A 94 4.07 13.40 3.58
N HIS A 95 4.53 12.18 3.33
CA HIS A 95 4.52 11.13 4.34
C HIS A 95 5.67 11.29 5.35
N THR A 96 6.86 11.65 4.86
CA THR A 96 8.10 11.65 5.64
C THR A 96 8.85 12.99 5.57
N LYS A 97 9.74 13.23 6.55
CA LYS A 97 10.53 14.48 6.60
C LYS A 97 11.69 14.44 5.60
N GLU A 98 12.16 13.24 5.26
CA GLU A 98 13.18 13.00 4.24
C GLU A 98 12.68 13.42 2.85
N GLU A 99 11.40 13.16 2.54
CA GLU A 99 10.76 13.63 1.31
C GLU A 99 10.77 15.15 1.22
N ILE A 100 10.49 15.88 2.32
CA ILE A 100 10.53 17.34 2.37
C ILE A 100 11.89 17.86 1.87
N ARG A 101 13.00 17.32 2.43
CA ARG A 101 14.37 17.71 2.05
C ARG A 101 14.68 17.40 0.58
N SER A 102 14.14 16.31 0.05
CA SER A 102 14.30 15.95 -1.37
C SER A 102 13.55 16.93 -2.28
N ILE A 103 12.31 17.27 -1.93
CA ILE A 103 11.42 18.13 -2.73
C ILE A 103 11.94 19.57 -2.75
N ILE A 104 12.34 20.14 -1.60
CA ILE A 104 12.92 21.49 -1.53
C ILE A 104 14.06 21.65 -2.54
N ARG A 105 15.00 20.70 -2.55
CA ARG A 105 16.14 20.69 -3.47
C ARG A 105 15.71 20.62 -4.94
N ARG A 106 14.70 19.80 -5.25
CA ARG A 106 14.19 19.63 -6.62
C ARG A 106 13.45 20.87 -7.13
N CYS A 107 12.71 21.55 -6.25
CA CYS A 107 12.01 22.79 -6.57
C CYS A 107 12.98 23.98 -6.76
N GLY A 108 14.22 23.89 -6.26
CA GLY A 108 15.18 24.99 -6.32
C GLY A 108 14.76 26.20 -5.47
N LEU A 109 14.13 25.95 -4.33
CA LEU A 109 13.68 26.98 -3.40
C LEU A 109 14.84 27.43 -2.50
N ASP A 110 14.91 28.74 -2.23
CA ASP A 110 15.83 29.33 -1.26
C ASP A 110 15.15 29.33 0.12
N SER A 111 15.92 29.47 1.20
CA SER A 111 15.38 29.47 2.58
C SER A 111 14.29 30.53 2.80
N GLU A 112 14.32 31.62 2.02
CA GLU A 112 13.34 32.70 2.05
C GLU A 112 12.02 32.37 1.31
N ASP A 113 11.97 31.32 0.50
CA ASP A 113 10.78 30.99 -0.30
C ASP A 113 9.79 30.10 0.47
N PHE A 114 10.28 29.34 1.44
CA PHE A 114 9.52 28.28 2.09
C PHE A 114 9.64 28.24 3.62
N ALA A 115 8.72 27.52 4.23
CA ALA A 115 8.78 27.11 5.63
C ALA A 115 8.41 25.63 5.75
N CYS A 116 8.76 25.04 6.90
CA CYS A 116 8.43 23.67 7.24
C CYS A 116 7.67 23.64 8.56
N LEU A 117 6.60 22.83 8.62
CA LEU A 117 5.83 22.59 9.85
C LEU A 117 5.73 21.09 10.09
N THR A 118 6.57 20.59 10.99
CA THR A 118 6.66 19.17 11.37
C THR A 118 6.85 19.04 12.87
N GLY A 119 6.81 17.81 13.38
CA GLY A 119 7.09 17.52 14.80
C GLY A 119 8.58 17.45 15.14
N GLU A 120 9.48 17.91 14.27
CA GLU A 120 10.93 17.94 14.52
C GLU A 120 11.53 19.29 14.15
N ASP A 121 12.17 19.91 15.13
CA ASP A 121 12.71 21.27 15.04
C ASP A 121 13.73 21.42 13.92
N ALA A 122 14.65 20.45 13.79
CA ALA A 122 15.67 20.44 12.73
C ALA A 122 15.10 20.46 11.30
N THR A 123 13.87 19.96 11.09
CA THR A 123 13.20 20.08 9.78
C THR A 123 12.52 21.44 9.61
N ASN A 124 12.02 22.01 10.70
CA ASN A 124 11.36 23.33 10.72
C ASN A 124 12.37 24.46 10.47
N GLU A 125 13.63 24.27 10.84
CA GLU A 125 14.75 25.21 10.63
C GLU A 125 15.28 25.31 9.19
N LEU A 126 14.82 24.47 8.25
CA LEU A 126 15.35 24.44 6.88
C LEU A 126 15.03 25.69 6.04
N GLY A 127 13.97 26.41 6.38
CA GLY A 127 13.49 27.61 5.66
C GLY A 127 13.36 28.80 6.60
N ARG A 128 12.28 29.57 6.48
CA ARG A 128 12.01 30.74 7.35
C ARG A 128 11.72 30.43 8.82
N GLY A 129 11.80 29.17 9.26
CA GLY A 129 11.42 28.75 10.60
C GLY A 129 9.91 28.88 10.88
N GLU A 130 9.52 28.58 12.12
CA GLU A 130 8.10 28.62 12.55
C GLU A 130 7.52 30.05 12.48
N ALA A 131 8.30 31.06 12.88
CA ALA A 131 7.89 32.46 12.83
C ALA A 131 7.62 32.97 11.40
N GLY A 132 8.26 32.37 10.39
CA GLY A 132 8.11 32.73 8.98
C GLY A 132 7.05 31.95 8.21
N ILE A 133 6.30 31.05 8.86
CA ILE A 133 5.27 30.23 8.20
C ILE A 133 4.25 31.09 7.45
N ASN A 134 3.79 32.19 8.07
CA ASN A 134 2.75 33.04 7.50
C ASN A 134 3.25 33.90 6.32
N SER A 135 4.56 34.05 6.13
CA SER A 135 5.16 34.84 5.05
C SER A 135 5.82 34.00 3.96
N ALA A 136 5.98 32.68 4.17
CA ALA A 136 6.55 31.76 3.18
C ALA A 136 5.56 31.45 2.04
N ARG A 137 5.99 31.52 0.77
CA ARG A 137 5.14 31.20 -0.39
C ARG A 137 4.80 29.71 -0.45
N VAL A 138 5.71 28.84 0.00
CA VAL A 138 5.52 27.39 0.07
C VAL A 138 5.63 26.89 1.50
N LEU A 139 4.68 26.07 1.96
CA LEU A 139 4.75 25.39 3.27
C LEU A 139 4.82 23.89 3.05
N PHE A 140 5.86 23.28 3.60
CA PHE A 140 5.98 21.82 3.67
C PHE A 140 5.49 21.32 5.03
N THR A 141 4.73 20.23 5.02
CA THR A 141 4.27 19.59 6.25
C THR A 141 4.12 18.08 6.05
N THR A 142 3.84 17.36 7.12
CA THR A 142 3.52 15.92 7.05
C THR A 142 2.02 15.70 7.12
N HIS A 143 1.54 14.57 6.55
CA HIS A 143 0.13 14.16 6.68
C HIS A 143 -0.31 14.14 8.16
N ALA A 144 0.55 13.60 9.04
CA ALA A 144 0.29 13.52 10.47
C ALA A 144 0.14 14.89 11.13
N MET A 145 0.95 15.88 10.72
CA MET A 145 0.84 17.23 11.25
C MET A 145 -0.45 17.91 10.80
N LEU A 146 -0.85 17.74 9.54
CA LEU A 146 -2.12 18.27 9.04
C LEU A 146 -3.29 17.69 9.83
N HIS A 147 -3.39 16.37 9.96
CA HIS A 147 -4.42 15.73 10.78
C HIS A 147 -4.41 16.22 12.24
N SER A 148 -3.24 16.32 12.87
CA SER A 148 -3.13 16.75 14.26
C SER A 148 -3.59 18.19 14.46
N ARG A 149 -3.24 19.08 13.52
CA ARG A 149 -3.56 20.49 13.58
C ARG A 149 -4.94 20.81 13.04
N THR A 150 -5.68 19.86 12.47
CA THR A 150 -7.08 20.07 12.04
C THR A 150 -8.07 19.19 12.79
N ALA A 151 -7.61 18.43 13.80
CA ALA A 151 -8.48 17.58 14.59
C ALA A 151 -9.56 18.41 15.31
N GLY A 152 -10.82 18.22 14.92
CA GLY A 152 -11.98 18.87 15.54
C GLY A 152 -12.17 20.35 15.23
N LYS A 153 -11.42 20.94 14.29
CA LYS A 153 -11.56 22.35 13.88
C LYS A 153 -11.51 22.50 12.36
N LEU A 154 -12.06 23.59 11.83
CA LEU A 154 -11.98 23.93 10.42
C LEU A 154 -10.51 24.15 9.98
N PHE A 155 -10.20 23.81 8.74
CA PHE A 155 -8.88 24.09 8.16
C PHE A 155 -8.62 25.60 8.10
N SER A 156 -9.64 26.40 7.78
CA SER A 156 -9.58 27.86 7.73
C SER A 156 -9.25 28.52 9.08
N SER A 157 -9.38 27.78 10.18
CA SER A 157 -9.07 28.25 11.54
C SER A 157 -7.66 27.84 11.99
N ALA A 158 -6.96 27.00 11.21
CA ALA A 158 -5.60 26.56 11.49
C ALA A 158 -4.59 27.56 10.91
N LYS A 159 -4.37 28.65 11.64
CA LYS A 159 -3.46 29.76 11.27
C LYS A 159 -2.05 29.30 10.92
N GLU A 160 -1.62 28.15 11.44
CA GLU A 160 -0.35 27.50 11.16
C GLU A 160 -0.22 27.04 9.69
N PHE A 161 -1.31 26.99 8.93
CA PHE A 161 -1.33 26.68 7.50
C PHE A 161 -1.62 27.89 6.61
N HIS A 162 -1.62 29.10 7.17
CA HIS A 162 -1.95 30.31 6.43
C HIS A 162 -0.74 30.90 5.70
N TYR A 163 -1.04 31.72 4.70
CA TYR A 163 -0.14 32.64 4.03
C TYR A 163 -0.81 34.02 4.05
N LEU A 164 -0.12 35.02 4.58
CA LEU A 164 -0.62 36.38 4.78
C LEU A 164 -1.99 36.43 5.46
N GLY A 165 -2.20 35.56 6.45
CA GLY A 165 -3.43 35.50 7.24
C GLY A 165 -4.58 34.70 6.60
N ALA A 166 -4.44 34.21 5.36
CA ALA A 166 -5.45 33.40 4.68
C ALA A 166 -4.99 31.94 4.45
N PRO A 167 -5.90 30.95 4.36
CA PRO A 167 -5.53 29.58 4.02
C PRO A 167 -4.82 29.49 2.66
N ARG A 168 -3.83 28.61 2.54
CA ARG A 168 -3.08 28.43 1.29
C ARG A 168 -3.99 28.00 0.13
N THR A 169 -3.79 28.62 -1.03
CA THR A 169 -4.67 28.50 -2.21
C THR A 169 -4.53 27.14 -2.88
N LEU A 170 -3.29 26.69 -3.09
CA LEU A 170 -2.98 25.36 -3.63
C LEU A 170 -2.56 24.40 -2.50
N ARG A 171 -3.17 23.22 -2.46
CA ARG A 171 -2.87 22.16 -1.49
C ARG A 171 -2.55 20.88 -2.24
N ILE A 172 -1.35 20.36 -2.03
CA ILE A 172 -0.83 19.15 -2.67
C ILE A 172 -0.67 18.09 -1.59
N TRP A 173 -1.18 16.89 -1.86
CA TRP A 173 -1.03 15.73 -0.99
C TRP A 173 -0.30 14.62 -1.75
N ASP A 174 0.93 14.32 -1.33
CA ASP A 174 1.75 13.30 -1.97
C ASP A 174 1.57 11.94 -1.28
N GLU A 175 1.12 10.96 -2.06
CA GLU A 175 0.83 9.56 -1.73
C GLU A 175 -0.20 9.34 -0.60
N ALA A 176 -0.91 8.21 -0.68
CA ALA A 176 -1.72 7.64 0.40
C ALA A 176 -2.70 8.58 1.13
N PHE A 177 -3.50 9.32 0.38
CA PHE A 177 -4.57 10.14 0.94
C PHE A 177 -5.68 9.28 1.60
N LEU A 178 -6.03 9.64 2.83
CA LEU A 178 -7.17 9.12 3.56
C LEU A 178 -7.89 10.28 4.24
N LEU A 179 -9.23 10.24 4.27
CA LEU A 179 -10.02 11.26 4.96
C LEU A 179 -9.81 11.19 6.47
N ALA A 180 -9.69 9.99 7.03
CA ALA A 180 -9.44 9.76 8.44
C ALA A 180 -8.31 8.73 8.66
N GLN A 181 -7.83 8.61 9.89
CA GLN A 181 -6.88 7.55 10.26
C GLN A 181 -7.65 6.28 10.65
N PRO A 182 -7.36 5.11 10.06
CA PRO A 182 -7.99 3.85 10.46
C PRO A 182 -7.51 3.45 11.86
N VAL A 183 -8.44 3.01 12.70
CA VAL A 183 -8.16 2.64 14.09
C VAL A 183 -8.80 1.31 14.44
N THR A 184 -8.02 0.42 15.05
CA THR A 184 -8.50 -0.83 15.65
C THR A 184 -8.02 -0.91 17.09
N LEU A 185 -8.94 -1.11 18.03
CA LEU A 185 -8.65 -1.30 19.45
C LEU A 185 -9.09 -2.70 19.85
N SER A 186 -8.12 -3.60 20.10
CA SER A 186 -8.43 -4.96 20.54
C SER A 186 -8.63 -5.00 22.06
N MET A 187 -9.51 -5.90 22.52
CA MET A 187 -9.69 -6.15 23.96
C MET A 187 -8.34 -6.48 24.62
N HIS A 188 -7.55 -7.33 23.97
CA HIS A 188 -6.23 -7.73 24.44
C HIS A 188 -5.29 -6.52 24.65
N ASP A 189 -5.24 -5.59 23.70
CA ASP A 189 -4.39 -4.40 23.82
C ASP A 189 -4.86 -3.45 24.92
N LEU A 190 -6.17 -3.33 25.14
CA LEU A 190 -6.74 -2.56 26.24
C LEU A 190 -6.41 -3.19 27.59
N THR A 191 -6.60 -4.51 27.75
CA THR A 191 -6.27 -5.22 28.99
C THR A 191 -4.78 -5.11 29.33
N ARG A 192 -3.90 -5.25 28.33
CA ARG A 192 -2.45 -5.08 28.56
C ARG A 192 -2.12 -3.66 28.99
N LEU A 193 -2.72 -2.66 28.33
CA LEU A 193 -2.55 -1.27 28.72
C LEU A 193 -3.04 -1.00 30.15
N SER A 194 -4.22 -1.52 30.55
CA SER A 194 -4.75 -1.41 31.91
C SER A 194 -3.79 -1.95 32.96
N HIS A 195 -3.09 -3.06 32.69
CA HIS A 195 -2.09 -3.60 33.61
C HIS A 195 -0.93 -2.63 33.82
N SER A 196 -0.44 -2.03 32.74
CA SER A 196 0.74 -1.16 32.74
C SER A 196 0.49 0.23 33.32
N ILE A 197 -0.75 0.74 33.27
CA ILE A 197 -1.09 2.07 33.81
C ILE A 197 -1.73 2.04 35.21
N ARG A 198 -1.96 0.85 35.77
CA ARG A 198 -2.74 0.65 37.00
C ARG A 198 -2.22 1.47 38.19
N SER A 199 -0.91 1.61 38.31
CA SER A 199 -0.25 2.35 39.39
C SER A 199 -0.06 3.84 39.09
N THR A 200 -0.25 4.27 37.83
CA THR A 200 0.11 5.64 37.40
C THR A 200 -1.10 6.54 37.18
N ASP A 201 -2.22 6.01 36.68
CA ASP A 201 -3.40 6.83 36.36
C ASP A 201 -4.71 6.04 36.62
N PRO A 202 -5.27 6.14 37.84
CA PRO A 202 -6.52 5.47 38.21
C PRO A 202 -7.74 5.92 37.40
N HIS A 203 -7.75 7.18 36.93
CA HIS A 203 -8.86 7.72 36.14
C HIS A 203 -8.86 7.12 34.73
N LEU A 204 -7.70 7.09 34.07
CA LEU A 204 -7.56 6.45 32.78
C LEU A 204 -7.89 4.96 32.86
N LEU A 205 -7.44 4.28 33.92
CA LEU A 205 -7.77 2.87 34.16
C LEU A 205 -9.29 2.66 34.23
N THR A 206 -10.00 3.48 34.99
CA THR A 206 -11.46 3.38 35.14
C THR A 206 -12.17 3.58 33.79
N SER A 207 -11.72 4.54 32.98
CA SER A 207 -12.29 4.76 31.64
C SER A 207 -12.00 3.60 30.68
N ILE A 208 -10.81 3.00 30.73
CA ILE A 208 -10.47 1.83 29.92
C ILE A 208 -11.27 0.60 30.35
N ASP A 209 -11.40 0.37 31.66
CA ASP A 209 -12.16 -0.76 32.19
C ASP A 209 -13.66 -0.62 31.86
N ALA A 210 -14.22 0.59 31.93
CA ALA A 210 -15.59 0.85 31.48
C ALA A 210 -15.77 0.59 29.97
N LEU A 211 -14.81 0.99 29.14
CA LEU A 211 -14.81 0.70 27.71
C LEU A 211 -14.72 -0.81 27.44
N ALA A 212 -13.85 -1.51 28.16
CA ALA A 212 -13.69 -2.96 28.06
C ALA A 212 -14.99 -3.68 28.47
N THR A 213 -15.63 -3.31 29.57
CA THR A 213 -16.93 -3.88 29.98
C THR A 213 -17.98 -3.73 28.87
N ARG A 214 -18.09 -2.54 28.28
CA ARG A 214 -19.00 -2.31 27.14
C ARG A 214 -18.67 -3.19 25.93
N MET A 215 -17.39 -3.41 25.64
CA MET A 215 -16.98 -4.34 24.60
C MET A 215 -17.38 -5.78 24.93
N VAL A 216 -17.28 -6.23 26.18
CA VAL A 216 -17.70 -7.59 26.60
C VAL A 216 -19.20 -7.78 26.44
N ASP A 217 -19.99 -6.81 26.87
CA ASP A 217 -21.45 -6.88 26.94
C ASP A 217 -22.12 -6.65 25.58
N GLY A 218 -21.46 -5.89 24.68
CA GLY A 218 -22.01 -5.57 23.35
C GLY A 218 -22.17 -6.81 22.46
N ALA A 219 -23.15 -6.76 21.56
CA ALA A 219 -23.30 -7.72 20.46
C ALA A 219 -22.31 -7.40 19.33
N ALA A 220 -22.06 -8.39 18.47
CA ALA A 220 -21.32 -8.11 17.24
C ALA A 220 -22.08 -7.07 16.41
N ASP A 221 -21.33 -6.12 15.86
CA ASP A 221 -21.80 -5.01 15.03
C ASP A 221 -22.41 -3.83 15.81
N ASP A 222 -22.44 -3.90 17.15
CA ASP A 222 -22.82 -2.76 18.00
C ASP A 222 -21.87 -1.57 17.83
N CYS A 223 -22.43 -0.37 17.89
CA CYS A 223 -21.65 0.87 17.90
C CYS A 223 -21.35 1.32 19.33
N ILE A 224 -20.08 1.35 19.69
CA ILE A 224 -19.57 1.79 21.00
C ILE A 224 -18.89 3.14 20.83
N VAL A 225 -19.43 4.16 21.48
CA VAL A 225 -18.79 5.48 21.58
C VAL A 225 -17.64 5.42 22.57
N VAL A 226 -16.43 5.76 22.13
CA VAL A 226 -15.27 5.90 23.02
C VAL A 226 -15.45 7.16 23.87
N PRO A 227 -15.32 7.11 25.21
CA PRO A 227 -15.49 8.28 26.07
C PRO A 227 -14.55 9.45 25.68
N ARG A 228 -15.03 10.70 25.80
CA ARG A 228 -14.29 11.89 25.35
C ARG A 228 -13.10 12.21 26.27
N GLU A 229 -13.30 12.02 27.56
CA GLU A 229 -12.32 12.22 28.63
C GLU A 229 -11.07 11.35 28.46
N ILE A 230 -11.17 10.22 27.75
CA ILE A 230 -10.01 9.38 27.45
C ILE A 230 -8.94 10.15 26.65
N ALA A 231 -9.30 11.15 25.83
CA ALA A 231 -8.30 11.88 25.04
C ALA A 231 -7.27 12.62 25.91
N SER A 232 -7.73 13.36 26.91
CA SER A 232 -6.87 14.13 27.81
C SER A 232 -6.07 13.20 28.71
N LEU A 233 -6.72 12.19 29.29
CA LEU A 233 -6.10 11.17 30.15
C LEU A 233 -5.01 10.38 29.39
N ALA A 234 -5.33 9.84 28.22
CA ALA A 234 -4.38 9.08 27.40
C ALA A 234 -3.21 9.94 26.91
N SER A 235 -3.42 11.25 26.70
CA SER A 235 -2.35 12.16 26.31
C SER A 235 -1.39 12.43 27.46
N ALA A 236 -1.89 12.61 28.68
CA ALA A 236 -1.06 12.75 29.88
C ALA A 236 -0.23 11.49 30.16
N ALA A 237 -0.82 10.31 29.95
CA ALA A 237 -0.16 9.02 30.17
C ALA A 237 0.99 8.70 29.17
N LYS A 238 1.11 9.42 28.05
CA LYS A 238 2.21 9.19 27.06
C LYS A 238 3.60 9.41 27.65
N GLY A 239 3.73 10.22 28.71
CA GLY A 239 4.98 10.47 29.42
C GLY A 239 5.40 9.35 30.38
N ALA A 240 4.58 8.30 30.56
CA ALA A 240 4.89 7.21 31.47
C ALA A 240 6.15 6.46 31.01
N LYS A 241 7.18 6.48 31.86
CA LYS A 241 8.41 5.71 31.67
C LYS A 241 8.04 4.23 31.88
N GLN A 242 8.01 3.44 30.79
CA GLN A 242 7.94 1.95 30.70
C GLN A 242 6.88 1.38 29.75
N LEU A 243 6.13 2.21 29.00
CA LEU A 243 5.18 1.67 28.02
C LEU A 243 5.88 1.05 26.81
N SER A 244 5.43 -0.13 26.40
CA SER A 244 5.79 -0.77 25.13
C SER A 244 5.28 0.04 23.93
N ASP A 245 5.86 -0.16 22.75
CA ASP A 245 5.41 0.51 21.52
C ASP A 245 3.94 0.22 21.19
N THR A 246 3.47 -0.98 21.54
CA THR A 246 2.07 -1.35 21.31
C THR A 246 1.14 -0.59 22.26
N GLU A 247 1.51 -0.41 23.53
CA GLU A 247 0.73 0.40 24.49
C GLU A 247 0.71 1.87 24.12
N LYS A 248 1.87 2.44 23.72
CA LYS A 248 1.93 3.81 23.20
C LYS A 248 1.03 4.01 21.99
N ARG A 249 0.98 3.01 21.10
CA ARG A 249 0.05 3.01 19.96
C ARG A 249 -1.40 2.94 20.40
N THR A 250 -1.74 2.09 21.36
CA THR A 250 -3.10 2.00 21.94
C THR A 250 -3.54 3.32 22.56
N LEU A 251 -2.69 3.97 23.36
CA LEU A 251 -2.97 5.30 23.90
C LEU A 251 -3.19 6.34 22.80
N ARG A 252 -2.35 6.35 21.77
CA ARG A 252 -2.53 7.24 20.61
C ARG A 252 -3.87 6.98 19.93
N TYR A 253 -4.24 5.72 19.72
CA TYR A 253 -5.49 5.36 19.08
C TYR A 253 -6.68 5.81 19.92
N LEU A 254 -6.67 5.54 21.23
CA LEU A 254 -7.67 6.04 22.17
C LEU A 254 -7.82 7.57 22.09
N THR A 255 -6.72 8.33 22.01
CA THR A 255 -6.79 9.78 21.78
C THR A 255 -7.47 10.14 20.46
N LEU A 256 -7.19 9.42 19.37
CA LEU A 256 -7.70 9.73 18.02
C LEU A 256 -9.20 9.48 17.86
N VAL A 257 -9.75 8.50 18.59
CA VAL A 257 -11.16 8.09 18.49
C VAL A 257 -12.02 8.53 19.66
N ALA A 258 -11.47 9.26 20.63
CA ALA A 258 -12.23 9.77 21.77
C ALA A 258 -13.44 10.59 21.30
N GLY A 259 -14.62 10.26 21.83
CA GLY A 259 -15.90 10.85 21.44
C GLY A 259 -16.49 10.34 20.13
N THR A 260 -15.85 9.37 19.46
CA THR A 260 -16.34 8.80 18.20
C THR A 260 -16.93 7.41 18.43
N ALA A 261 -17.94 7.06 17.63
CA ALA A 261 -18.51 5.72 17.59
C ALA A 261 -17.57 4.77 16.81
N MET A 262 -17.33 3.58 17.37
CA MET A 262 -16.60 2.50 16.73
C MET A 262 -17.49 1.25 16.69
N VAL A 263 -17.30 0.44 15.65
CA VAL A 263 -18.08 -0.79 15.47
C VAL A 263 -17.39 -1.95 16.17
N LEU A 264 -18.12 -2.66 17.03
CA LEU A 264 -17.63 -3.85 17.72
C LEU A 264 -17.67 -5.05 16.79
N ARG A 265 -16.54 -5.74 16.63
CA ARG A 265 -16.44 -7.00 15.88
C ARG A 265 -15.96 -8.12 16.80
N SER A 266 -16.38 -9.35 16.50
CA SER A 266 -15.96 -10.55 17.23
C SER A 266 -15.14 -11.46 16.33
N VAL A 267 -13.91 -11.74 16.74
CA VAL A 267 -12.95 -12.60 16.04
C VAL A 267 -12.53 -13.74 16.98
N GLY A 268 -13.45 -14.66 17.25
CA GLY A 268 -13.16 -15.89 18.00
C GLY A 268 -13.21 -15.75 19.52
N GLY A 269 -14.40 -15.50 20.07
CA GLY A 269 -14.65 -15.46 21.52
C GLY A 269 -14.46 -14.07 22.15
N VAL A 270 -14.52 -13.99 23.49
CA VAL A 270 -14.58 -12.73 24.24
C VAL A 270 -13.28 -11.91 24.10
N LEU A 271 -12.10 -12.53 24.19
CA LEU A 271 -10.82 -11.85 23.97
C LEU A 271 -10.55 -11.52 22.50
N GLY A 272 -11.31 -12.12 21.58
CA GLY A 272 -11.29 -11.83 20.15
C GLY A 272 -12.10 -10.60 19.77
N ARG A 273 -12.60 -9.81 20.73
CA ARG A 273 -13.39 -8.60 20.48
C ARG A 273 -12.49 -7.42 20.10
N VAL A 274 -12.86 -6.71 19.04
CA VAL A 274 -12.13 -5.58 18.49
C VAL A 274 -13.09 -4.46 18.17
N LEU A 275 -12.80 -3.24 18.64
CA LEU A 275 -13.46 -2.03 18.14
C LEU A 275 -12.76 -1.58 16.86
N VAL A 276 -13.55 -1.39 15.82
CA VAL A 276 -13.10 -0.98 14.50
C VAL A 276 -13.70 0.38 14.17
N GLY A 277 -12.84 1.34 13.86
CA GLY A 277 -13.25 2.72 13.67
C GLY A 277 -12.26 3.51 12.83
N ALA A 278 -12.48 4.82 12.80
CA ALA A 278 -11.56 5.78 12.23
C ALA A 278 -11.50 7.02 13.13
N SER A 279 -10.42 7.79 13.04
CA SER A 279 -10.37 9.12 13.66
C SER A 279 -11.45 10.05 13.08
N ALA A 280 -11.60 11.23 13.66
CA ALA A 280 -12.32 12.30 12.97
C ALA A 280 -11.75 12.52 11.56
N PRO A 281 -12.61 12.70 10.53
CA PRO A 281 -12.15 12.99 9.18
C PRO A 281 -11.53 14.38 9.10
N LEU A 282 -10.72 14.60 8.06
CA LEU A 282 -10.26 15.92 7.69
C LEU A 282 -11.46 16.86 7.49
N PRO A 283 -11.36 18.12 7.92
CA PRO A 283 -12.40 19.11 7.71
C PRO A 283 -12.76 19.25 6.23
N ALA A 284 -14.04 19.47 5.93
CA ALA A 284 -14.50 19.59 4.56
C ALA A 284 -13.89 20.78 3.81
N ASP A 285 -13.48 21.82 4.53
CA ASP A 285 -12.82 23.02 4.01
C ASP A 285 -11.31 22.86 3.78
N VAL A 286 -10.75 21.66 4.00
CA VAL A 286 -9.42 21.25 3.50
C VAL A 286 -9.41 21.17 1.97
N ALA A 287 -10.56 20.97 1.32
CA ALA A 287 -10.64 21.03 -0.14
C ALA A 287 -10.58 22.50 -0.65
N PRO A 288 -10.02 22.76 -1.86
CA PRO A 288 -9.53 21.79 -2.84
C PRO A 288 -8.16 21.18 -2.47
N VAL A 289 -7.95 19.91 -2.80
CA VAL A 289 -6.65 19.23 -2.65
C VAL A 289 -6.33 18.44 -3.92
N ILE A 290 -5.11 18.58 -4.43
CA ILE A 290 -4.57 17.74 -5.50
C ILE A 290 -3.80 16.59 -4.85
N ILE A 291 -4.29 15.37 -5.05
CA ILE A 291 -3.71 14.13 -4.54
C ILE A 291 -2.84 13.50 -5.61
N LEU A 292 -1.60 13.22 -5.28
CA LEU A 292 -0.63 12.55 -6.15
C LEU A 292 -0.43 11.13 -5.63
N ASP A 293 -1.11 10.14 -6.21
CA ASP A 293 -0.95 8.74 -5.79
C ASP A 293 -0.87 7.86 -7.02
N ALA A 294 0.31 7.27 -7.23
CA ALA A 294 0.60 6.50 -8.42
C ALA A 294 -0.36 5.32 -8.62
N SER A 295 -0.80 4.77 -7.50
CA SER A 295 -1.63 3.56 -7.45
C SER A 295 -3.12 3.86 -7.40
N GLY A 296 -3.50 5.15 -7.44
CA GLY A 296 -4.88 5.57 -7.22
C GLY A 296 -5.90 4.89 -8.14
N ARG A 297 -5.47 4.46 -9.34
CA ARG A 297 -6.30 3.71 -10.30
C ARG A 297 -6.70 2.29 -9.85
N VAL A 298 -5.90 1.62 -9.01
CA VAL A 298 -6.16 0.24 -8.56
C VAL A 298 -6.51 0.13 -7.09
N ARG A 299 -6.40 1.22 -6.33
CA ARG A 299 -6.56 1.21 -4.88
C ARG A 299 -8.02 1.28 -4.46
N GLY A 300 -8.40 0.48 -3.46
CA GLY A 300 -9.76 0.37 -2.98
C GLY A 300 -10.19 1.60 -2.18
N THR A 301 -9.23 2.24 -1.49
CA THR A 301 -9.48 3.45 -0.70
C THR A 301 -10.17 4.56 -1.51
N TYR A 302 -9.72 4.82 -2.74
CA TYR A 302 -10.32 5.86 -3.57
C TYR A 302 -11.71 5.48 -4.08
N LYS A 303 -11.96 4.20 -4.37
CA LYS A 303 -13.31 3.71 -4.71
C LYS A 303 -14.27 3.90 -3.53
N ALA A 304 -13.81 3.62 -2.32
CA ALA A 304 -14.58 3.86 -1.10
C ALA A 304 -14.85 5.35 -0.87
N GLN A 305 -13.88 6.21 -1.15
CA GLN A 305 -14.04 7.67 -1.06
C GLN A 305 -15.05 8.22 -2.08
N GLU A 306 -15.02 7.71 -3.32
CA GLU A 306 -15.98 8.04 -4.39
C GLU A 306 -17.41 7.67 -3.97
N ALA A 307 -17.58 6.46 -3.44
CA ALA A 307 -18.87 5.98 -2.96
C ALA A 307 -19.38 6.74 -1.72
N GLY A 308 -18.49 7.12 -0.80
CA GLY A 308 -18.86 7.71 0.49
C GLY A 308 -19.07 9.24 0.44
N THR A 309 -18.21 9.98 -0.26
CA THR A 309 -18.23 11.46 -0.21
C THR A 309 -18.69 12.16 -1.49
N ALA A 310 -18.67 11.48 -2.64
CA ALA A 310 -18.91 12.05 -3.96
C ALA A 310 -18.04 13.29 -4.32
N LYS A 311 -16.94 13.55 -3.59
CA LYS A 311 -16.07 14.72 -3.77
C LYS A 311 -14.73 14.41 -4.46
N LEU A 312 -14.46 13.14 -4.78
CA LEU A 312 -13.25 12.75 -5.50
C LEU A 312 -13.45 12.91 -7.01
N VAL A 313 -12.52 13.59 -7.67
CA VAL A 313 -12.44 13.75 -9.12
C VAL A 313 -11.16 13.09 -9.59
N ARG A 314 -11.26 12.08 -10.45
CA ARG A 314 -10.08 11.46 -11.07
C ARG A 314 -9.59 12.32 -12.22
N LEU A 315 -8.35 12.75 -12.14
CA LEU A 315 -7.64 13.38 -13.24
C LEU A 315 -7.26 12.34 -14.29
N THR A 316 -6.89 12.80 -15.49
CA THR A 316 -6.46 11.89 -16.57
C THR A 316 -5.27 11.05 -16.09
N PRO A 317 -5.41 9.71 -16.03
CA PRO A 317 -4.30 8.86 -15.57
C PRO A 317 -3.24 8.76 -16.66
N SER A 318 -2.01 8.45 -16.25
CA SER A 318 -0.96 7.99 -17.16
C SER A 318 -0.50 6.63 -16.67
N VAL A 319 -0.78 5.60 -17.46
CA VAL A 319 -0.48 4.21 -17.12
C VAL A 319 0.66 3.74 -18.00
N ARG A 320 1.65 3.07 -17.39
CA ARG A 320 2.75 2.48 -18.17
C ARG A 320 2.28 1.21 -18.88
N ASP A 321 2.90 0.92 -20.02
CA ASP A 321 2.83 -0.39 -20.63
C ASP A 321 3.81 -1.35 -19.93
N TYR A 322 3.31 -2.40 -19.30
CA TYR A 322 4.15 -3.38 -18.60
C TYR A 322 4.47 -4.61 -19.47
N GLY A 323 4.39 -4.51 -20.80
CA GLY A 323 4.74 -5.60 -21.72
C GLY A 323 6.14 -6.19 -21.51
N ASN A 324 7.10 -5.39 -21.01
CA ASN A 324 8.46 -5.83 -20.67
C ASN A 324 8.60 -6.47 -19.28
N VAL A 325 7.52 -6.56 -18.51
CA VAL A 325 7.51 -7.19 -17.18
C VAL A 325 6.98 -8.61 -17.27
N ARG A 326 7.79 -9.56 -16.81
CA ARG A 326 7.45 -10.98 -16.74
C ARG A 326 7.17 -11.36 -15.28
N VAL A 327 5.98 -11.87 -15.00
CA VAL A 327 5.55 -12.20 -13.64
C VAL A 327 5.31 -13.69 -13.49
N HIS A 328 6.13 -14.34 -12.68
CA HIS A 328 6.09 -15.75 -12.33
C HIS A 328 5.34 -15.95 -11.01
N VAL A 329 4.13 -16.52 -11.07
CA VAL A 329 3.25 -16.59 -9.91
C VAL A 329 3.24 -18.00 -9.31
N CYS A 330 3.70 -18.13 -8.07
CA CYS A 330 3.56 -19.32 -7.27
C CYS A 330 2.45 -19.14 -6.22
N LYS A 331 1.26 -19.69 -6.50
CA LYS A 331 0.10 -19.61 -5.59
C LYS A 331 0.30 -20.50 -4.39
N THR A 332 0.61 -19.95 -3.21
CA THR A 332 0.96 -20.72 -2.00
C THR A 332 0.58 -20.04 -0.67
N THR A 333 0.67 -20.76 0.44
CA THR A 333 0.47 -20.20 1.80
C THR A 333 1.71 -19.44 2.24
N ALA A 334 1.91 -18.21 1.76
CA ALA A 334 3.06 -17.38 2.08
C ALA A 334 2.77 -16.24 3.09
N GLY A 335 1.66 -16.31 3.84
CA GLY A 335 1.41 -15.38 4.94
C GLY A 335 2.24 -15.71 6.18
N LYS A 336 2.37 -14.77 7.13
CA LYS A 336 3.13 -14.98 8.39
C LYS A 336 2.80 -16.31 9.08
N THR A 337 1.51 -16.61 9.29
CA THR A 337 1.05 -17.87 9.88
C THR A 337 1.43 -19.09 9.02
N GLY A 338 1.41 -18.96 7.70
CA GLY A 338 1.84 -20.03 6.79
C GLY A 338 3.34 -20.28 6.83
N LEU A 339 4.14 -19.24 7.08
CA LEU A 339 5.60 -19.30 7.24
C LEU A 339 6.03 -19.75 8.65
N ALA A 340 5.11 -19.91 9.60
CA ALA A 340 5.44 -20.37 10.95
C ALA A 340 5.88 -21.84 11.01
N GLY A 341 5.57 -22.65 9.98
CA GLY A 341 5.96 -24.06 9.94
C GLY A 341 7.33 -24.27 9.27
N ASP A 342 8.31 -24.76 10.03
CA ASP A 342 9.72 -24.90 9.62
C ASP A 342 9.91 -25.61 8.29
N ALA A 343 9.37 -26.83 8.15
CA ALA A 343 9.58 -27.64 6.94
C ALA A 343 9.01 -26.99 5.67
N TYR A 344 7.92 -26.25 5.78
CA TYR A 344 7.32 -25.55 4.64
C TYR A 344 8.08 -24.26 4.33
N ARG A 345 8.47 -23.52 5.37
CA ARG A 345 9.32 -22.34 5.29
C ARG A 345 10.63 -22.65 4.58
N GLU A 346 11.32 -23.71 5.00
CA GLU A 346 12.56 -24.18 4.38
C GLU A 346 12.37 -24.52 2.89
N GLN A 347 11.29 -25.22 2.51
CA GLN A 347 10.99 -25.52 1.10
C GLN A 347 10.83 -24.25 0.26
N LEU A 348 10.15 -23.23 0.80
CA LEU A 348 9.96 -21.96 0.11
C LEU A 348 11.28 -21.22 -0.07
N TYR A 349 12.14 -21.20 0.95
CA TYR A 349 13.43 -20.54 0.87
C TYR A 349 14.43 -21.27 -0.02
N ARG A 350 14.45 -22.61 -0.03
CA ARG A 350 15.23 -23.38 -1.00
C ARG A 350 14.77 -23.13 -2.43
N ALA A 351 13.47 -23.01 -2.67
CA ALA A 351 12.94 -22.64 -3.98
C ALA A 351 13.32 -21.21 -4.37
N SER A 352 13.36 -20.30 -3.40
CA SER A 352 13.82 -18.91 -3.56
C SER A 352 15.32 -18.85 -3.90
N ALA A 353 16.16 -19.56 -3.16
CA ALA A 353 17.58 -19.65 -3.42
C ALA A 353 17.87 -20.25 -4.80
N LYS A 354 17.18 -21.33 -5.17
CA LYS A 354 17.33 -21.94 -6.50
C LYS A 354 17.06 -20.96 -7.64
N ILE A 355 16.07 -20.08 -7.52
CA ILE A 355 15.80 -19.10 -8.58
C ILE A 355 16.84 -17.98 -8.58
N ILE A 356 17.29 -17.54 -7.40
CA ILE A 356 18.37 -16.54 -7.29
C ILE A 356 19.67 -17.08 -7.90
N ASP A 357 20.07 -18.29 -7.53
CA ASP A 357 21.28 -18.97 -8.02
C ASP A 357 21.20 -19.33 -9.52
N SER A 358 20.01 -19.31 -10.14
CA SER A 358 19.87 -19.47 -11.59
C SER A 358 20.40 -18.27 -12.39
N LYS A 359 20.62 -17.13 -11.72
CA LYS A 359 21.17 -15.89 -12.28
C LYS A 359 22.28 -15.33 -11.36
N PRO A 360 23.43 -16.02 -11.24
CA PRO A 360 24.43 -15.74 -10.20
C PRO A 360 25.18 -14.41 -10.35
N HIS A 361 25.09 -13.78 -11.53
CA HIS A 361 25.74 -12.50 -11.84
C HIS A 361 24.78 -11.31 -11.78
N GLU A 362 23.48 -11.54 -11.54
CA GLU A 362 22.48 -10.48 -11.49
C GLU A 362 22.16 -10.11 -10.04
N GLU A 363 21.78 -8.85 -9.83
CA GLU A 363 21.24 -8.41 -8.54
C GLU A 363 19.78 -8.82 -8.38
N TRP A 364 19.39 -9.05 -7.13
CA TRP A 364 18.05 -9.45 -6.73
C TRP A 364 17.51 -8.54 -5.64
N LEU A 365 16.25 -8.12 -5.79
CA LEU A 365 15.50 -7.45 -4.74
C LEU A 365 14.47 -8.42 -4.16
N VAL A 366 14.61 -8.75 -2.88
CA VAL A 366 13.65 -9.56 -2.14
C VAL A 366 12.72 -8.64 -1.34
N ILE A 367 11.42 -8.74 -1.58
CA ILE A 367 10.38 -8.01 -0.86
C ILE A 367 9.61 -8.97 0.04
N SER A 368 9.69 -8.77 1.36
CA SER A 368 9.15 -9.74 2.32
C SER A 368 8.65 -9.10 3.62
N TYR A 369 8.22 -9.90 4.60
CA TYR A 369 7.87 -9.40 5.93
C TYR A 369 9.13 -8.94 6.68
N LYS A 370 8.96 -7.94 7.56
CA LYS A 370 10.00 -7.52 8.50
C LYS A 370 10.37 -8.68 9.43
N SER A 371 11.67 -8.88 9.64
CA SER A 371 12.17 -9.87 10.59
C SER A 371 11.69 -9.60 12.02
N ASP A 372 11.37 -10.66 12.74
CA ASP A 372 11.04 -10.67 14.16
C ASP A 372 11.62 -11.93 14.82
N ASN A 373 11.40 -12.11 16.13
CA ASN A 373 11.95 -13.24 16.88
C ASN A 373 11.50 -14.62 16.36
N THR A 374 10.48 -14.69 15.51
CA THR A 374 9.93 -15.94 14.98
C THR A 374 10.26 -16.18 13.51
N LEU A 375 10.60 -15.12 12.77
CA LEU A 375 10.75 -15.15 11.33
C LEU A 375 11.86 -14.20 10.90
N ASP A 376 12.95 -14.73 10.34
CA ASP A 376 14.04 -13.93 9.76
C ASP A 376 14.32 -14.35 8.31
N ILE A 377 13.46 -13.85 7.41
CA ILE A 377 13.48 -14.20 5.99
C ILE A 377 14.82 -13.86 5.33
N GLU A 378 15.45 -12.77 5.76
CA GLU A 378 16.72 -12.33 5.19
C GLU A 378 17.84 -13.30 5.51
N SER A 379 18.04 -13.62 6.80
CA SER A 379 19.05 -14.59 7.23
C SER A 379 18.79 -15.97 6.62
N ASP A 380 17.53 -16.42 6.67
CA ASP A 380 17.14 -17.74 6.18
C ASP A 380 17.43 -17.90 4.69
N ILE A 381 17.05 -16.93 3.84
CA ILE A 381 17.33 -17.01 2.39
C ILE A 381 18.83 -16.95 2.13
N LYS A 382 19.55 -16.02 2.77
CA LYS A 382 21.01 -15.87 2.60
C LYS A 382 21.76 -17.15 2.96
N SER A 383 21.25 -17.95 3.90
CA SER A 383 21.85 -19.25 4.25
C SER A 383 21.76 -20.31 3.14
N PHE A 384 20.86 -20.15 2.18
CA PHE A 384 20.65 -21.09 1.07
C PHE A 384 21.24 -20.66 -0.27
N VAL A 385 21.57 -19.37 -0.45
CA VAL A 385 22.08 -18.84 -1.72
C VAL A 385 23.60 -18.93 -1.79
N ALA A 386 24.16 -19.27 -2.95
CA ALA A 386 25.61 -19.36 -3.13
C ALA A 386 26.32 -17.99 -3.02
N LYS A 387 25.67 -16.90 -3.45
CA LYS A 387 26.22 -15.53 -3.40
C LYS A 387 25.25 -14.55 -2.69
N PRO A 388 25.29 -14.46 -1.34
CA PRO A 388 24.39 -13.60 -0.59
C PRO A 388 24.54 -12.08 -0.85
N SER A 389 25.69 -11.64 -1.37
CA SER A 389 26.01 -10.22 -1.56
C SER A 389 25.27 -9.54 -2.72
N SER A 390 24.71 -10.31 -3.66
CA SER A 390 23.89 -9.80 -4.76
C SER A 390 22.42 -9.61 -4.39
N ILE A 391 22.04 -9.89 -3.14
CA ILE A 391 20.66 -9.85 -2.67
C ILE A 391 20.43 -8.62 -1.80
N ARG A 392 19.45 -7.81 -2.19
CA ARG A 392 18.92 -6.68 -1.42
C ARG A 392 17.57 -7.06 -0.83
N PHE A 393 17.26 -6.52 0.35
CA PHE A 393 16.02 -6.81 1.05
C PHE A 393 15.23 -5.54 1.30
N LEU A 394 13.92 -5.63 1.12
CA LEU A 394 12.98 -4.55 1.42
C LEU A 394 11.72 -5.13 2.08
N ASN A 395 11.29 -4.49 3.15
CA ASN A 395 10.16 -5.01 3.91
C ASN A 395 8.84 -4.40 3.43
N TRP A 396 7.76 -5.18 3.52
CA TRP A 396 6.40 -4.65 3.45
C TRP A 396 6.25 -3.49 4.44
N GLY A 397 5.65 -2.38 3.99
CA GLY A 397 5.59 -1.11 4.73
C GLY A 397 6.84 -0.22 4.64
N ARG A 398 7.93 -0.63 3.99
CA ARG A 398 9.01 0.27 3.52
C ARG A 398 9.11 0.31 1.99
N HIS A 399 8.50 -0.68 1.34
CA HIS A 399 8.42 -0.80 -0.12
C HIS A 399 7.77 0.37 -0.86
N HIS A 400 7.22 1.37 -0.19
CA HIS A 400 6.67 2.59 -0.81
C HIS A 400 7.65 3.79 -0.84
N GLY A 401 8.81 3.78 -0.15
CA GLY A 401 9.59 5.01 0.10
C GLY A 401 11.06 5.02 -0.33
N THR A 402 11.51 4.18 -1.27
CA THR A 402 12.92 4.18 -1.73
C THR A 402 13.05 3.98 -3.24
N ASN A 403 14.05 4.62 -3.86
CA ASN A 403 14.43 4.43 -5.27
C ASN A 403 15.78 3.72 -5.42
N GLU A 404 16.36 3.20 -4.34
CA GLU A 404 17.69 2.58 -4.30
C GLU A 404 17.84 1.39 -5.25
N PHE A 405 16.74 0.68 -5.55
CA PHE A 405 16.76 -0.57 -6.30
C PHE A 405 16.26 -0.44 -7.74
N ARG A 406 16.16 0.79 -8.27
CA ARG A 406 15.58 1.07 -9.60
C ARG A 406 16.28 0.35 -10.76
N ASP A 407 17.51 -0.12 -10.58
CA ASP A 407 18.29 -0.79 -11.62
C ASP A 407 18.18 -2.33 -11.52
N CYS A 408 17.53 -2.83 -10.46
CA CYS A 408 17.39 -4.26 -10.20
C CYS A 408 16.33 -4.90 -11.09
N LYS A 409 16.76 -5.80 -11.99
CA LYS A 409 15.89 -6.47 -12.96
C LYS A 409 15.14 -7.68 -12.38
N ASN A 410 15.60 -8.25 -11.26
CA ASN A 410 14.99 -9.44 -10.66
C ASN A 410 14.38 -9.11 -9.31
N ILE A 411 13.09 -9.37 -9.18
CA ILE A 411 12.36 -9.16 -7.92
C ILE A 411 11.79 -10.48 -7.44
N LEU A 412 12.00 -10.79 -6.17
CA LEU A 412 11.34 -11.90 -5.48
C LEU A 412 10.42 -11.36 -4.38
N ILE A 413 9.11 -11.56 -4.54
CA ILE A 413 8.10 -11.15 -3.58
C ILE A 413 7.66 -12.36 -2.76
N ILE A 414 7.86 -12.30 -1.44
CA ILE A 414 7.47 -13.35 -0.50
C ILE A 414 6.31 -12.87 0.36
N GLY A 415 5.18 -13.56 0.19
CA GLY A 415 3.95 -13.25 0.90
C GLY A 415 3.18 -12.11 0.26
N SER A 416 2.23 -11.60 1.03
CA SER A 416 1.39 -10.48 0.60
C SER A 416 1.18 -9.55 1.77
N HIS A 417 1.30 -8.24 1.51
CA HIS A 417 0.87 -7.25 2.47
C HIS A 417 -0.66 -7.22 2.48
N LEU A 418 -1.26 -8.01 3.37
CA LEU A 418 -2.69 -8.06 3.59
C LEU A 418 -2.98 -7.67 5.02
N TYR A 419 -3.98 -6.81 5.21
CA TYR A 419 -4.51 -6.52 6.53
C TYR A 419 -5.40 -7.66 7.02
N GLY A 420 -5.60 -7.74 8.34
CA GLY A 420 -6.65 -8.56 8.92
C GLY A 420 -8.04 -8.05 8.52
N PRO A 421 -9.12 -8.84 8.70
CA PRO A 421 -10.49 -8.39 8.42
C PRO A 421 -10.82 -7.05 9.08
N ASP A 422 -10.45 -6.87 10.35
CA ASP A 422 -10.68 -5.62 11.10
C ASP A 422 -9.87 -4.44 10.55
N GLY A 423 -8.66 -4.71 10.06
CA GLY A 423 -7.81 -3.69 9.45
C GLY A 423 -8.38 -3.20 8.11
N TYR A 424 -8.91 -4.10 7.27
CA TYR A 424 -9.60 -3.69 6.03
C TYR A 424 -10.88 -2.91 6.33
N HIS A 425 -11.62 -3.33 7.36
CA HIS A 425 -12.81 -2.62 7.81
C HIS A 425 -12.45 -1.20 8.29
N ALA A 426 -11.46 -1.04 9.17
CA ALA A 426 -11.01 0.28 9.61
C ALA A 426 -10.54 1.16 8.44
N LEU A 427 -9.78 0.58 7.51
CA LEU A 427 -9.24 1.29 6.35
C LEU A 427 -10.33 1.79 5.41
N GLU A 428 -11.31 0.95 5.10
CA GLU A 428 -12.41 1.35 4.22
C GLU A 428 -13.34 2.36 4.89
N LEU A 429 -13.66 2.18 6.17
CA LEU A 429 -14.41 3.17 6.95
C LEU A 429 -13.69 4.53 6.90
N ALA A 430 -12.38 4.55 7.20
CA ALA A 430 -11.57 5.75 7.19
C ALA A 430 -11.47 6.42 5.80
N ALA A 431 -11.44 5.62 4.72
CA ALA A 431 -11.39 6.11 3.36
C ALA A 431 -12.74 6.64 2.87
N SER A 432 -13.84 6.00 3.27
CA SER A 432 -15.19 6.37 2.85
C SER A 432 -15.67 7.69 3.46
N GLY A 433 -15.17 8.05 4.65
CA GLY A 433 -15.68 9.19 5.42
C GLY A 433 -17.09 8.97 5.98
N LEU A 434 -17.63 7.75 5.89
CA LEU A 434 -18.92 7.40 6.47
C LEU A 434 -18.81 7.29 8.00
N PRO A 435 -19.87 7.62 8.75
CA PRO A 435 -19.92 7.33 10.17
C PRO A 435 -20.05 5.82 10.41
N ALA A 436 -19.56 5.36 11.57
CA ALA A 436 -19.47 3.94 11.93
C ALA A 436 -20.81 3.19 11.87
N ASP A 437 -21.90 3.84 12.27
CA ASP A 437 -23.27 3.31 12.27
C ASP A 437 -23.84 3.07 10.86
N LYS A 438 -23.28 3.73 9.84
CA LYS A 438 -23.67 3.57 8.43
C LYS A 438 -22.75 2.64 7.65
N PHE A 439 -21.76 2.02 8.30
CA PHE A 439 -20.76 1.19 7.65
C PHE A 439 -20.96 -0.30 7.97
N HIS A 440 -21.42 -1.05 6.97
CA HIS A 440 -21.80 -2.46 7.12
C HIS A 440 -20.64 -3.46 6.97
N GLY A 441 -19.39 -2.99 6.97
CA GLY A 441 -18.21 -3.81 6.73
C GLY A 441 -17.60 -3.57 5.35
N PRO A 442 -16.41 -4.15 5.10
CA PRO A 442 -15.66 -3.82 3.90
C PRO A 442 -16.33 -4.36 2.63
N SER A 443 -16.34 -3.55 1.58
CA SER A 443 -16.89 -3.88 0.28
C SER A 443 -16.20 -5.09 -0.32
N LYS A 444 -16.97 -5.90 -1.05
CA LYS A 444 -16.45 -7.05 -1.78
C LYS A 444 -15.40 -6.58 -2.79
N GLY A 445 -14.17 -7.07 -2.62
CA GLY A 445 -13.05 -6.72 -3.50
C GLY A 445 -12.11 -5.64 -2.95
N PHE A 446 -12.46 -4.95 -1.86
CA PHE A 446 -11.60 -3.92 -1.27
C PHE A 446 -10.20 -4.46 -0.92
N ALA A 447 -10.13 -5.64 -0.28
CA ALA A 447 -8.87 -6.30 0.02
C ALA A 447 -8.07 -6.74 -1.23
N ALA A 448 -8.76 -7.03 -2.34
CA ALA A 448 -8.12 -7.36 -3.61
C ALA A 448 -7.52 -6.12 -4.27
N ASP A 449 -8.21 -4.98 -4.18
CA ASP A 449 -7.74 -3.68 -4.68
C ASP A 449 -6.49 -3.21 -3.90
N GLU A 450 -6.49 -3.33 -2.56
CA GLU A 450 -5.29 -3.04 -1.77
C GLU A 450 -4.12 -4.00 -2.07
N LEU A 451 -4.41 -5.26 -2.42
CA LEU A 451 -3.38 -6.18 -2.92
C LEU A 451 -2.81 -5.69 -4.26
N CYS A 452 -3.65 -5.19 -5.18
CA CYS A 452 -3.18 -4.60 -6.44
C CYS A 452 -2.25 -3.42 -6.19
N HIS A 453 -2.61 -2.52 -5.28
CA HIS A 453 -1.78 -1.40 -4.84
C HIS A 453 -0.40 -1.86 -4.36
N ASN A 454 -0.38 -2.81 -3.41
CA ASN A 454 0.88 -3.29 -2.82
C ASN A 454 1.76 -4.01 -3.85
N LEU A 455 1.17 -4.78 -4.77
CA LEU A 455 1.91 -5.43 -5.87
C LEU A 455 2.50 -4.42 -6.84
N LEU A 456 1.73 -3.41 -7.26
CA LEU A 456 2.23 -2.33 -8.11
C LEU A 456 3.43 -1.63 -7.45
N GLN A 457 3.28 -1.21 -6.19
CA GLN A 457 4.36 -0.51 -5.47
C GLN A 457 5.61 -1.39 -5.32
N ALA A 458 5.44 -2.68 -5.02
CA ALA A 458 6.54 -3.63 -4.89
C ALA A 458 7.32 -3.81 -6.20
N VAL A 459 6.62 -4.04 -7.32
CA VAL A 459 7.27 -4.21 -8.63
C VAL A 459 7.97 -2.93 -9.08
N MET A 460 7.37 -1.77 -8.80
CA MET A 460 7.94 -0.46 -9.13
C MET A 460 9.11 -0.03 -8.24
N ARG A 461 9.66 -0.94 -7.42
CA ARG A 461 10.96 -0.73 -6.75
C ARG A 461 12.14 -1.24 -7.56
N GLY A 462 11.92 -2.17 -8.50
CA GLY A 462 12.95 -2.60 -9.44
C GLY A 462 12.96 -1.82 -10.76
N ASN A 463 13.55 -2.43 -11.78
CA ASN A 463 13.76 -1.86 -13.10
C ASN A 463 12.50 -1.57 -13.90
N ALA A 464 11.34 -2.12 -13.50
CA ALA A 464 10.05 -1.72 -14.06
C ALA A 464 9.80 -0.20 -13.98
N ARG A 465 10.41 0.48 -13.00
CA ARG A 465 10.32 1.93 -12.83
C ARG A 465 11.14 2.73 -13.85
N SER A 466 12.26 2.19 -14.33
CA SER A 466 13.26 2.89 -15.16
C SER A 466 12.92 2.86 -16.66
N GLY A 467 11.64 2.81 -16.98
CA GLY A 467 11.18 2.61 -18.36
C GLY A 467 11.16 3.89 -19.21
N ILE A 468 11.43 3.72 -20.50
CA ILE A 468 11.48 4.78 -21.52
C ILE A 468 10.11 4.90 -22.21
N SER A 469 9.67 6.13 -22.49
CA SER A 469 8.54 6.41 -23.39
C SER A 469 7.26 5.61 -23.09
N SER A 470 6.72 5.78 -21.89
CA SER A 470 5.53 5.10 -21.35
C SER A 470 5.62 3.58 -21.17
N ILE A 471 6.68 2.92 -21.64
CA ILE A 471 6.89 1.48 -21.45
C ILE A 471 7.69 1.27 -20.15
N ALA A 472 7.37 0.24 -19.38
CA ALA A 472 8.13 -0.16 -18.19
C ALA A 472 9.50 -0.76 -18.57
N GLY A 473 10.50 -0.60 -17.70
CA GLY A 473 11.78 -1.27 -17.91
C GLY A 473 11.65 -2.79 -17.77
N GLU A 474 12.58 -3.54 -18.38
CA GLU A 474 12.59 -5.00 -18.31
C GLU A 474 12.73 -5.48 -16.86
N CYS A 475 11.83 -6.37 -16.43
CA CYS A 475 11.86 -6.90 -15.08
C CYS A 475 11.27 -8.32 -15.02
N ASP A 476 12.01 -9.23 -14.37
CA ASP A 476 11.53 -10.56 -13.97
C ASP A 476 11.06 -10.52 -12.52
N VAL A 477 9.80 -10.83 -12.29
CA VAL A 477 9.16 -10.78 -10.97
C VAL A 477 8.67 -12.17 -10.59
N TYR A 478 9.19 -12.71 -9.49
CA TYR A 478 8.79 -13.99 -8.91
C TYR A 478 7.95 -13.74 -7.66
N VAL A 479 6.76 -14.32 -7.58
CA VAL A 479 5.81 -13.99 -6.50
C VAL A 479 5.30 -15.27 -5.82
N PHE A 480 5.60 -15.42 -4.54
CA PHE A 480 4.93 -16.36 -3.64
C PHE A 480 3.74 -15.68 -2.98
N VAL A 481 2.53 -15.98 -3.45
CA VAL A 481 1.31 -15.24 -3.06
C VAL A 481 0.18 -16.19 -2.70
N SER A 482 -0.63 -15.79 -1.72
CA SER A 482 -1.86 -16.51 -1.39
C SER A 482 -2.81 -16.56 -2.58
N ASN A 483 -3.49 -17.70 -2.78
CA ASN A 483 -4.57 -17.76 -3.78
C ASN A 483 -5.82 -16.96 -3.34
N LYS A 484 -5.79 -16.39 -2.12
CA LYS A 484 -6.81 -15.47 -1.62
C LYS A 484 -6.86 -14.25 -2.55
N TYR A 485 -8.06 -13.94 -3.06
CA TYR A 485 -8.34 -12.82 -3.97
C TYR A 485 -7.87 -12.95 -5.43
N ASN A 486 -7.52 -14.16 -5.89
CA ASN A 486 -7.10 -14.39 -7.30
C ASN A 486 -5.94 -13.46 -7.73
N PRO A 487 -4.71 -13.73 -7.25
CA PRO A 487 -3.58 -12.84 -7.44
C PRO A 487 -3.22 -12.58 -8.91
N VAL A 488 -3.52 -13.51 -9.83
CA VAL A 488 -3.27 -13.29 -11.27
C VAL A 488 -4.11 -12.14 -11.81
N SER A 489 -5.38 -12.05 -11.39
CA SER A 489 -6.23 -10.92 -11.77
C SER A 489 -5.74 -9.61 -11.14
N CYS A 490 -5.32 -9.64 -9.88
CA CYS A 490 -4.73 -8.47 -9.23
C CYS A 490 -3.46 -7.99 -9.94
N ILE A 491 -2.57 -8.91 -10.34
CA ILE A 491 -1.33 -8.59 -11.07
C ILE A 491 -1.65 -7.96 -12.42
N LYS A 492 -2.60 -8.50 -13.17
CA LYS A 492 -3.00 -7.93 -14.47
C LYS A 492 -3.67 -6.56 -14.35
N ALA A 493 -4.44 -6.33 -13.29
CA ALA A 493 -5.01 -5.01 -13.01
C ALA A 493 -3.92 -4.01 -12.60
N ALA A 494 -2.99 -4.44 -11.75
CA ALA A 494 -1.86 -3.63 -11.30
C ALA A 494 -0.86 -3.33 -12.42
N LEU A 495 -0.59 -4.27 -13.31
CA LEU A 495 0.45 -4.20 -14.34
C LEU A 495 -0.16 -4.57 -15.70
N PRO A 496 -0.87 -3.65 -16.37
CA PRO A 496 -1.50 -3.94 -17.66
C PRO A 496 -0.46 -4.40 -18.69
N ASN A 497 -0.86 -5.36 -19.54
CA ASN A 497 -0.04 -6.01 -20.57
C ASN A 497 1.14 -6.86 -20.09
N CYS A 498 1.38 -7.01 -18.78
CA CYS A 498 2.47 -7.86 -18.30
C CYS A 498 2.29 -9.34 -18.69
N ASN A 499 3.41 -10.05 -18.83
CA ASN A 499 3.42 -11.49 -19.13
C ASN A 499 3.32 -12.31 -17.84
N VAL A 500 2.14 -12.79 -17.50
CA VAL A 500 1.94 -13.61 -16.29
C VAL A 500 2.05 -15.10 -16.60
N ARG A 501 2.94 -15.80 -15.90
CA ARG A 501 3.17 -17.25 -16.01
C ARG A 501 2.91 -17.95 -14.68
N ASP A 502 2.32 -19.15 -14.74
CA ASP A 502 2.22 -20.02 -13.58
C ASP A 502 3.59 -20.62 -13.26
N TRP A 503 4.01 -20.52 -12.00
CA TRP A 503 5.32 -20.98 -11.55
C TRP A 503 5.18 -21.95 -10.38
N ASN A 504 5.36 -23.24 -10.68
CA ASN A 504 5.28 -24.33 -9.70
C ASN A 504 6.64 -24.53 -9.01
N ALA A 505 7.06 -23.54 -8.21
CA ALA A 505 8.35 -23.54 -7.52
C ALA A 505 8.47 -24.61 -6.43
N LEU A 506 7.35 -24.96 -5.79
CA LEU A 506 7.33 -25.83 -4.63
C LEU A 506 7.02 -27.27 -5.03
N ASN A 507 7.90 -28.21 -4.65
CA ASN A 507 7.66 -29.65 -4.73
C ASN A 507 6.60 -30.06 -3.71
N ARG A 508 5.33 -29.75 -3.99
CA ARG A 508 4.23 -30.13 -3.12
C ARG A 508 4.09 -31.64 -3.10
N SER A 509 4.36 -32.25 -1.95
CA SER A 509 3.99 -33.63 -1.68
C SER A 509 2.45 -33.75 -1.75
N LEU A 510 1.93 -34.76 -2.44
CA LEU A 510 0.53 -35.11 -2.31
C LEU A 510 0.26 -35.54 -0.86
N ARG A 511 -0.90 -35.16 -0.31
CA ARG A 511 -1.33 -35.51 1.05
C ARG A 511 -2.75 -36.09 1.04
N GLY A 512 -3.11 -36.81 2.12
CA GLY A 512 -4.45 -37.36 2.32
C GLY A 512 -4.92 -38.22 1.14
N SER A 513 -6.18 -38.06 0.74
CA SER A 513 -6.78 -38.83 -0.35
C SER A 513 -6.13 -38.60 -1.71
N ALA A 514 -5.51 -37.44 -1.95
CA ALA A 514 -4.77 -37.19 -3.17
C ALA A 514 -3.49 -38.03 -3.25
N LYS A 515 -2.80 -38.21 -2.12
CA LYS A 515 -1.64 -39.11 -2.04
C LYS A 515 -2.08 -40.56 -2.27
N LYS A 516 -3.12 -41.02 -1.56
CA LYS A 516 -3.67 -42.38 -1.71
C LYS A 516 -4.07 -42.68 -3.15
N ALA A 517 -4.72 -41.74 -3.84
CA ALA A 517 -5.08 -41.89 -5.25
C ALA A 517 -3.84 -42.04 -6.13
N PHE A 518 -2.85 -41.17 -5.94
CA PHE A 518 -1.62 -41.20 -6.72
C PHE A 518 -0.84 -42.49 -6.48
N ASP A 519 -0.66 -42.89 -5.21
CA ASP A 519 0.06 -44.11 -4.83
C ASP A 519 -0.64 -45.34 -5.45
N TYR A 520 -1.98 -45.38 -5.44
CA TYR A 520 -2.74 -46.45 -6.10
C TYR A 520 -2.57 -46.44 -7.62
N ILE A 521 -2.65 -45.29 -8.27
CA ILE A 521 -2.46 -45.17 -9.74
C ILE A 521 -1.02 -45.57 -10.12
N ALA A 522 -0.03 -45.09 -9.39
CA ALA A 522 1.38 -45.39 -9.61
C ALA A 522 1.67 -46.89 -9.40
N SER A 523 1.12 -47.47 -8.33
CA SER A 523 1.21 -48.91 -8.07
C SER A 523 0.52 -49.74 -9.16
N TYR A 524 -0.68 -49.34 -9.59
CA TYR A 524 -1.40 -50.01 -10.67
C TYR A 524 -0.56 -50.02 -11.95
N PHE A 525 -0.12 -48.85 -12.43
CA PHE A 525 0.64 -48.78 -13.67
C PHE A 525 2.08 -49.33 -13.58
N SER A 526 2.67 -49.47 -12.40
CA SER A 526 3.97 -50.16 -12.26
C SER A 526 3.83 -51.68 -12.25
N SER A 527 2.70 -52.21 -11.77
CA SER A 527 2.45 -53.66 -11.66
C SER A 527 1.70 -54.26 -12.84
N THR A 528 1.21 -53.46 -13.79
CA THR A 528 0.43 -53.93 -14.95
C THR A 528 0.88 -53.33 -16.27
N THR A 529 0.65 -54.07 -17.37
CA THR A 529 0.80 -53.60 -18.76
C THR A 529 -0.47 -52.91 -19.28
N ALA A 530 -1.53 -52.83 -18.47
CA ALA A 530 -2.78 -52.21 -18.90
C ALA A 530 -2.58 -50.74 -19.30
N LYS A 531 -3.23 -50.36 -20.41
CA LYS A 531 -3.12 -49.00 -20.97
C LYS A 531 -3.94 -47.95 -20.23
N SER A 532 -4.93 -48.37 -19.43
CA SER A 532 -5.86 -47.47 -18.76
C SER A 532 -6.38 -47.97 -17.42
N LEU A 533 -6.71 -47.05 -16.51
CA LEU A 533 -7.36 -47.28 -15.22
C LEU A 533 -8.58 -46.36 -15.07
N THR A 534 -9.75 -46.89 -14.67
CA THR A 534 -10.96 -46.06 -14.54
C THR A 534 -10.93 -45.17 -13.31
N LYS A 535 -11.52 -43.97 -13.42
CA LYS A 535 -11.70 -43.05 -12.28
C LYS A 535 -12.56 -43.65 -11.18
N ALA A 536 -13.55 -44.47 -11.54
CA ALA A 536 -14.41 -45.18 -10.61
C ALA A 536 -13.59 -46.13 -9.71
N ASN A 537 -12.67 -46.91 -10.30
CA ASN A 537 -11.83 -47.82 -9.53
C ASN A 537 -10.93 -47.09 -8.54
N VAL A 538 -10.31 -45.99 -8.97
CA VAL A 538 -9.48 -45.15 -8.08
C VAL A 538 -10.32 -44.56 -6.95
N SER A 539 -11.49 -43.99 -7.27
CA SER A 539 -12.38 -43.37 -6.28
C SER A 539 -12.88 -44.37 -5.24
N SER A 540 -13.28 -45.57 -5.68
CA SER A 540 -13.69 -46.67 -4.81
C SER A 540 -12.54 -47.14 -3.92
N HIS A 541 -11.33 -47.29 -4.47
CA HIS A 541 -10.16 -47.75 -3.72
C HIS A 541 -9.78 -46.80 -2.58
N ILE A 542 -9.86 -45.48 -2.81
CA ILE A 542 -9.51 -44.49 -1.77
C ILE A 542 -10.70 -44.12 -0.85
N GLY A 543 -11.86 -44.74 -1.04
CA GLY A 543 -13.06 -44.51 -0.22
C GLY A 543 -13.75 -43.17 -0.46
N ILE A 544 -13.59 -42.53 -1.62
CA ILE A 544 -14.33 -41.30 -1.96
C ILE A 544 -15.60 -41.67 -2.71
N LYS A 545 -16.75 -41.45 -2.07
CA LYS A 545 -18.08 -41.67 -2.67
C LYS A 545 -18.54 -40.50 -3.55
N SER A 546 -18.07 -39.29 -3.28
CA SER A 546 -18.49 -38.08 -3.99
C SER A 546 -17.65 -37.81 -5.24
N ALA A 547 -18.29 -37.82 -6.41
CA ALA A 547 -17.67 -37.50 -7.69
C ALA A 547 -17.09 -36.08 -7.72
N SER A 548 -17.73 -35.10 -7.06
CA SER A 548 -17.24 -33.72 -7.01
C SER A 548 -15.96 -33.60 -6.18
N SER A 549 -15.87 -34.33 -5.06
CA SER A 549 -14.67 -34.40 -4.23
C SER A 549 -13.51 -35.06 -4.97
N PHE A 550 -13.75 -36.16 -5.70
CA PHE A 550 -12.73 -36.81 -6.51
C PHE A 550 -12.29 -35.93 -7.69
N ALA A 551 -13.25 -35.27 -8.36
CA ALA A 551 -12.97 -34.32 -9.44
C ALA A 551 -12.09 -33.15 -8.97
N ARG A 552 -12.20 -32.72 -7.72
CA ARG A 552 -11.34 -31.67 -7.14
C ARG A 552 -9.89 -32.14 -6.97
N ILE A 553 -9.68 -33.40 -6.58
CA ILE A 553 -8.33 -34.00 -6.46
C ILE A 553 -7.64 -34.04 -7.82
N ILE A 554 -8.30 -34.63 -8.82
CA ILE A 554 -7.71 -34.86 -10.15
C ILE A 554 -7.56 -33.57 -10.97
N ARG A 555 -8.32 -32.51 -10.64
CA ARG A 555 -8.16 -31.18 -11.26
C ARG A 555 -6.98 -30.41 -10.68
N SER A 556 -6.43 -30.81 -9.53
CA SER A 556 -5.31 -30.09 -8.93
C SER A 556 -4.05 -30.19 -9.79
N ALA A 557 -3.36 -29.06 -9.97
CA ALA A 557 -2.14 -28.99 -10.79
C ALA A 557 -1.03 -29.92 -10.26
N VAL A 558 -0.88 -30.02 -8.94
CA VAL A 558 0.11 -30.89 -8.28
C VAL A 558 -0.12 -32.36 -8.61
N PHE A 559 -1.37 -32.81 -8.59
CA PHE A 559 -1.71 -34.19 -8.92
C PHE A 559 -1.46 -34.51 -10.39
N LYS A 560 -1.81 -33.59 -11.30
CA LYS A 560 -1.51 -33.71 -12.73
C LYS A 560 -0.01 -33.77 -13.01
N ASP A 561 0.77 -32.86 -12.40
CA ASP A 561 2.23 -32.82 -12.56
C ASP A 561 2.89 -34.12 -12.09
N LYS A 562 2.46 -34.65 -10.94
CA LYS A 562 2.95 -35.93 -10.41
C LYS A 562 2.60 -37.11 -11.31
N LEU A 563 1.38 -37.16 -11.86
CA LEU A 563 0.99 -38.19 -12.83
C LEU A 563 1.79 -38.08 -14.13
N ASN A 564 1.98 -36.87 -14.64
CA ASN A 564 2.78 -36.66 -15.85
C ASN A 564 4.22 -37.15 -15.68
N LYS A 565 4.83 -36.96 -14.50
CA LYS A 565 6.19 -37.44 -14.17
C LYS A 565 6.33 -38.96 -14.19
N ILE A 566 5.24 -39.71 -14.02
CA ILE A 566 5.22 -41.17 -14.15
C ILE A 566 4.62 -41.63 -15.50
N GLY A 567 4.49 -40.71 -16.46
CA GLY A 567 3.96 -41.01 -17.80
C GLY A 567 2.47 -41.32 -17.83
N VAL A 568 1.65 -40.73 -16.94
CA VAL A 568 0.20 -40.98 -16.88
C VAL A 568 -0.59 -39.69 -17.14
N GLY A 569 -1.47 -39.74 -18.14
CA GLY A 569 -2.41 -38.67 -18.49
C GLY A 569 -3.80 -38.89 -17.87
N ILE A 570 -4.62 -37.84 -17.83
CA ILE A 570 -6.00 -37.89 -17.33
C ILE A 570 -6.97 -37.68 -18.49
N ALA A 571 -7.76 -38.70 -18.82
CA ALA A 571 -8.84 -38.64 -19.81
C ALA A 571 -10.21 -38.38 -19.14
N ARG A 572 -11.31 -38.37 -19.92
CA ARG A 572 -12.66 -38.08 -19.41
C ARG A 572 -13.07 -39.02 -18.26
N THR A 573 -12.92 -40.32 -18.45
CA THR A 573 -13.35 -41.37 -17.49
C THR A 573 -12.20 -42.22 -16.95
N THR A 574 -11.00 -42.06 -17.48
CA THR A 574 -9.84 -42.92 -17.17
C THR A 574 -8.57 -42.11 -16.91
N PHE A 575 -7.58 -42.78 -16.34
CA PHE A 575 -6.16 -42.44 -16.38
C PHE A 575 -5.52 -43.33 -17.44
N THR A 576 -4.63 -42.80 -18.27
CA THR A 576 -4.03 -43.53 -19.41
C THR A 576 -2.52 -43.37 -19.40
N ARG A 577 -1.75 -44.41 -19.73
CA ARG A 577 -0.33 -44.23 -20.01
C ARG A 577 -0.17 -43.30 -21.21
N MET A 578 0.69 -42.31 -21.07
CA MET A 578 1.19 -41.52 -22.19
C MET A 578 2.24 -42.38 -22.89
N ILE A 579 2.00 -42.66 -24.17
CA ILE A 579 2.91 -43.41 -25.03
C ILE A 579 4.12 -42.54 -25.34
#